data_AF-G3FNQ2-F1
#
_entry.id   AF-G3FNQ2-F1
#
_cell.length_a   1.000
_cell.length_b   1.000
_cell.length_c   1.000
_cell.angle_alpha   90.00
_cell.angle_beta   90.00
_cell.angle_gamma   90.00
#
_symmetry.space_group_name_H-M   'P 1'
#
loop_
_entity.id
_entity.type
_entity.pdbx_description
1 polymer ?
#
loop_
_entity_poly.entity_id
_entity_poly.type
_entity_poly.pdbx_seq_one_letter_code
_entity_poly.pdbx_strand_id
1 'polypeptide(L)' 'PMDFESKDPENEVIKPTIEGMLSIMKSCVKAKVRRLVFTSSAGTVNVQPVQRPVHDETSWSDLDFVWATKMTGWMYF' A
#
# COMPACT_ATOMS: atom_id res chain seq x y z
N PRO A 1 -5.06 -2.86 18.11
CA PRO A 1 -4.75 -1.45 17.79
C PRO A 1 -3.86 -1.44 16.55
N MET A 2 -4.02 -0.50 15.62
CA MET A 2 -3.13 -0.39 14.47
C MET A 2 -1.82 0.25 14.93
N ASP A 3 -0.70 -0.37 14.60
CA ASP A 3 0.63 0.14 14.96
C ASP A 3 1.09 1.11 13.87
N PHE A 4 1.31 2.36 14.26
CA PHE A 4 1.74 3.43 13.35
C PHE A 4 3.22 3.77 13.52
N GLU A 5 3.94 3.03 14.35
CA GLU A 5 5.36 3.24 14.59
C GLU A 5 6.12 1.93 14.43
N SER A 6 7.08 1.90 13.51
CA SER A 6 7.99 0.79 13.35
C SER A 6 9.42 1.33 13.25
N LYS A 7 10.37 0.66 13.91
CA LYS A 7 11.80 0.99 13.83
C LYS A 7 12.42 0.51 12.53
N ASP A 8 11.82 -0.50 11.91
CA ASP A 8 12.25 -1.09 10.65
C ASP A 8 11.02 -1.42 9.77
N PRO A 9 10.30 -0.39 9.29
CA PRO A 9 9.04 -0.58 8.56
C PRO A 9 9.23 -1.37 7.27
N GLU A 10 10.43 -1.34 6.69
CA GLU A 10 10.76 -2.11 5.49
C GLU A 10 10.65 -3.61 5.75
N ASN A 11 11.23 -4.11 6.84
CA ASN A 11 11.23 -5.53 7.15
C ASN A 11 10.04 -5.97 8.01
N GLU A 12 9.41 -5.06 8.77
CA GLU A 12 8.29 -5.37 9.65
C GLU A 12 6.92 -5.21 8.97
N VAL A 13 6.79 -4.32 7.97
CA VAL A 13 5.50 -3.97 7.35
C VAL A 13 5.53 -4.10 5.83
N ILE A 14 6.42 -3.38 5.14
CA ILE A 14 6.38 -3.20 3.69
C ILE A 14 6.70 -4.50 2.95
N LYS A 15 7.88 -5.10 3.16
CA LYS A 15 8.26 -6.36 2.50
C LYS A 15 7.31 -7.51 2.84
N PRO A 16 6.96 -7.77 4.12
CA PRO A 16 6.01 -8.84 4.45
C PRO A 16 4.65 -8.66 3.76
N THR A 17 4.16 -7.43 3.63
CA THR A 17 2.89 -7.13 2.95
C THR A 17 2.97 -7.44 1.45
N ILE A 18 4.06 -7.00 0.78
CA ILE A 18 4.29 -7.27 -0.64
C ILE A 18 4.44 -8.77 -0.89
N GLU A 19 5.30 -9.44 -0.13
CA GLU A 19 5.57 -10.87 -0.28
C GLU A 19 4.33 -11.72 0.05
N GLY A 20 3.60 -11.34 1.10
CA GLY A 20 2.34 -11.98 1.49
C GLY A 20 1.29 -11.89 0.38
N MET A 21 1.07 -10.70 -0.18
CA MET A 21 0.12 -10.51 -1.28
C MET A 21 0.54 -11.29 -2.53
N LEU A 22 1.83 -11.26 -2.91
CA LEU A 22 2.35 -12.06 -4.02
C LEU A 22 2.15 -13.56 -3.80
N SER A 23 2.37 -14.05 -2.58
CA SER A 23 2.16 -15.45 -2.21
C SER A 23 0.68 -15.87 -2.34
N ILE A 24 -0.24 -15.02 -1.88
CA ILE A 24 -1.69 -15.23 -2.04
C ILE A 24 -2.06 -15.28 -3.53
N MET A 25 -1.61 -14.30 -4.34
CA MET A 25 -1.92 -14.29 -5.78
C MET A 25 -1.39 -15.53 -6.49
N LYS A 26 -0.15 -15.95 -6.20
CA LYS A 26 0.43 -17.20 -6.73
C LYS A 26 -0.42 -18.42 -6.36
N SER A 27 -0.90 -18.47 -5.12
CA SER A 27 -1.77 -19.56 -4.64
C SER A 27 -3.13 -19.55 -5.34
N CYS A 28 -3.74 -18.37 -5.54
CA CYS A 28 -4.98 -18.22 -6.29
C CYS A 28 -4.85 -18.70 -7.73
N VAL A 29 -3.74 -18.38 -8.40
CA VAL A 29 -3.44 -18.87 -9.76
C VAL A 29 -3.33 -20.40 -9.76
N LYS A 30 -2.56 -20.98 -8.83
CA LYS A 30 -2.41 -22.44 -8.71
C LYS A 30 -3.73 -23.16 -8.46
N ALA A 31 -4.60 -22.57 -7.64
CA ALA A 31 -5.93 -23.10 -7.31
C ALA A 31 -7.00 -22.78 -8.36
N LYS A 32 -6.64 -22.07 -9.46
CA LYS A 32 -7.57 -21.62 -10.50
C LYS A 32 -8.75 -20.82 -9.94
N VAL A 33 -8.48 -19.95 -8.97
CA VAL A 33 -9.48 -19.02 -8.41
C VAL A 33 -10.05 -18.15 -9.53
N ARG A 34 -11.38 -18.09 -9.61
CA ARG A 34 -12.06 -17.36 -10.69
C ARG A 34 -11.89 -15.84 -10.61
N ARG A 35 -11.92 -15.27 -9.40
CA ARG A 35 -11.76 -13.82 -9.15
C ARG A 35 -11.12 -13.59 -7.79
N LEU A 36 -10.21 -12.63 -7.74
CA LEU A 36 -9.62 -12.08 -6.52
C LEU A 36 -10.06 -10.63 -6.40
N VAL A 37 -10.48 -10.21 -5.21
CA VAL A 37 -10.74 -8.80 -4.88
C VAL A 37 -9.70 -8.39 -3.84
N PHE A 38 -8.92 -7.37 -4.15
CA PHE A 38 -7.92 -6.81 -3.26
C PHE A 38 -8.43 -5.48 -2.71
N THR A 39 -8.57 -5.40 -1.40
CA THR A 39 -8.93 -4.14 -0.72
C THR A 39 -7.67 -3.32 -0.54
N SER A 40 -7.52 -2.30 -1.38
CA SER A 40 -6.49 -1.27 -1.25
C SER A 40 -6.98 -0.16 -0.29
N SER A 41 -6.34 1.02 -0.32
CA SER A 41 -6.63 2.16 0.56
C SER A 41 -6.77 3.44 -0.26
N ALA A 42 -7.48 4.44 0.29
CA ALA A 42 -7.45 5.81 -0.25
C ALA A 42 -6.03 6.39 -0.26
N GLY A 43 -5.18 5.96 0.69
CA GLY A 43 -3.77 6.38 0.78
C GLY A 43 -2.92 5.98 -0.43
N THR A 44 -3.39 5.05 -1.27
CA THR A 44 -2.71 4.66 -2.52
C THR A 44 -2.89 5.69 -3.64
N VAL A 45 -3.90 6.57 -3.55
CA VAL A 45 -4.27 7.48 -4.66
C VAL A 45 -4.20 8.98 -4.32
N ASN A 46 -4.05 9.37 -3.04
CA ASN A 46 -4.22 10.77 -2.61
C ASN A 46 -3.07 11.40 -1.81
N VAL A 47 -1.97 10.68 -1.54
CA VAL A 47 -0.86 11.21 -0.75
C VAL A 47 0.15 11.88 -1.66
N GLN A 48 0.17 13.21 -1.64
CA GLN A 48 1.01 14.04 -2.51
C GLN A 48 1.22 15.43 -1.90
N PRO A 49 2.31 16.14 -2.25
CA PRO A 49 2.66 17.42 -1.62
C PRO A 49 1.63 18.53 -1.88
N VAL A 50 1.04 18.55 -3.07
CA VAL A 50 -0.03 19.49 -3.44
C VAL A 50 -1.29 18.69 -3.71
N GLN A 51 -2.31 18.85 -2.88
CA GLN A 51 -3.55 18.08 -3.00
C GLN A 51 -4.36 18.45 -4.24
N ARG A 52 -5.02 17.46 -4.84
CA ARG A 52 -5.96 17.68 -5.96
C ARG A 52 -7.37 17.83 -5.42
N PRO A 53 -8.24 18.62 -6.08
CA PRO A 53 -9.63 18.73 -5.68
C PRO A 53 -10.43 17.43 -5.94
N VAL A 54 -9.98 16.60 -6.89
CA VAL A 54 -10.60 15.34 -7.29
C VAL A 54 -9.51 14.32 -7.60
N HIS A 55 -9.74 13.08 -7.17
CA HIS A 55 -8.94 11.91 -7.51
C HIS A 55 -9.82 10.89 -8.23
N ASP A 56 -9.24 10.18 -9.19
CA ASP A 56 -9.87 9.11 -9.96
C ASP A 56 -9.05 7.82 -9.88
N GLU A 57 -9.52 6.75 -10.54
CA GLU A 57 -8.88 5.44 -10.54
C GLU A 57 -7.53 5.40 -11.27
N THR A 58 -7.13 6.49 -11.93
CA THR A 58 -5.82 6.63 -12.57
C THR A 58 -4.80 7.36 -11.69
N SER A 59 -5.25 7.91 -10.58
CA SER A 59 -4.43 8.65 -9.62
C SER A 59 -3.56 7.71 -8.79
N TRP A 60 -2.37 8.20 -8.40
CA TRP A 60 -1.43 7.50 -7.55
C TRP A 60 -0.79 8.48 -6.56
N SER A 61 -0.53 7.99 -5.35
CA SER A 61 0.28 8.71 -4.37
C SER A 61 1.72 8.89 -4.85
N ASP A 62 2.31 10.01 -4.47
CA ASP A 62 3.70 10.34 -4.71
C ASP A 62 4.58 9.60 -3.69
N LEU A 63 5.12 8.45 -4.11
CA LEU A 63 5.95 7.63 -3.25
C LEU A 63 7.21 8.37 -2.79
N ASP A 64 7.85 9.16 -3.65
CA ASP A 64 9.06 9.91 -3.26
C ASP A 64 8.75 10.88 -2.11
N PHE A 65 7.60 11.56 -2.19
CA PHE A 65 7.10 12.40 -1.10
C PHE A 65 6.79 11.60 0.18
N VAL A 66 6.16 10.43 0.06
CA VAL A 66 5.85 9.53 1.20
C VAL A 66 7.13 9.09 1.91
N TRP A 67 8.12 8.60 1.15
CA TRP A 67 9.40 8.12 1.64
C TRP A 67 10.28 9.21 2.26
N ALA A 68 10.23 10.42 1.69
CA ALA A 68 10.96 11.57 2.22
C ALA A 68 10.32 12.13 3.51
N THR A 69 8.99 12.20 3.55
CA THR A 69 8.27 12.85 4.66
C THR A 69 8.05 11.94 5.86
N LYS A 70 7.81 10.64 5.62
CA LYS A 70 7.53 9.64 6.67
C LYS A 70 6.48 10.09 7.69
N MET A 71 5.38 10.65 7.20
CA MET A 71 4.24 11.05 8.04
C MET A 71 3.62 9.86 8.78
N THR A 72 2.80 10.09 9.81
CA THR A 72 2.18 9.01 10.59
C THR A 72 1.49 7.98 9.69
N GLY A 73 1.85 6.70 9.85
CA GLY A 73 1.27 5.61 9.06
C GLY A 73 1.80 5.45 7.63
N TRP A 74 2.87 6.16 7.25
CA TRP A 74 3.39 6.16 5.87
C TRP A 74 3.71 4.78 5.29
N MET A 75 4.08 3.80 6.12
CA MET A 75 4.34 2.42 5.66
C MET A 75 3.08 1.67 5.17
N TYR A 76 1.89 2.28 5.28
CA TYR A 76 0.62 1.74 4.78
C TYR A 76 0.09 2.48 3.53
N PHE A 77 0.84 3.43 2.97
CA PHE A 77 0.44 4.22 1.80
C PHE A 77 1.01 3.68 0.50
#